data_AF-A0A6G6WZ50-F1
#
_entry.id   AF-A0A6G6WZ50-F1
#
_cell.length_a   1.000
_cell.length_b   1.000
_cell.length_c   1.000
_cell.angle_alpha   90.00
_cell.angle_beta   90.00
_cell.angle_gamma   90.00
#
_symmetry.space_group_name_H-M   'P 1'
#
loop_
_entity.id
_entity.type
_entity.pdbx_description
1 polymer ?
#
loop_
_entity_poly.entity_id
_entity_poly.type
_entity_poly.pdbx_seq_one_letter_code
_entity_poly.pdbx_strand_id
1 'polypeptide(L)'
;MAEPQIDAKIFIEFKRIGRQGPLYAVYLAAPDGEEIVAATIQPMYDASRVLLERGITGTLEMWDSERPYPRMRGDIAGMANWTIRENRKEFRLVRYQKMPSASDVFSPAAKQGSGVSE
;
A
#
# COMPACT_ATOMS: atom_id res chain seq x y z
N MET A 1 11.10 18.42 -22.24
CA MET A 1 10.19 17.95 -21.18
C MET A 1 11.06 17.39 -20.08
N ALA A 2 10.94 17.88 -18.84
CA ALA A 2 11.73 17.35 -17.73
C ALA A 2 11.30 15.90 -17.45
N GLU A 3 12.26 15.01 -17.20
CA GLU A 3 11.94 13.67 -16.73
C GLU A 3 11.31 13.77 -15.33
N PRO A 4 10.25 13.01 -15.03
CA PRO A 4 9.69 12.99 -13.69
C PRO A 4 10.74 12.46 -12.72
N GLN A 5 11.01 13.23 -11.66
CA GLN A 5 11.85 12.77 -10.55
C GLN A 5 11.22 11.50 -9.97
N ILE A 6 12.00 10.42 -9.91
CA ILE A 6 11.58 9.18 -9.26
C ILE A 6 11.98 9.26 -7.80
N ASP A 7 11.00 9.10 -6.92
CA ASP A 7 11.18 9.21 -5.48
C ASP A 7 11.27 7.82 -4.81
N ALA A 8 10.66 6.80 -5.41
CA ALA A 8 10.75 5.42 -4.96
C ALA A 8 10.71 4.40 -6.09
N LYS A 9 11.37 3.26 -5.87
CA LYS A 9 11.27 2.06 -6.73
C LYS A 9 10.89 0.86 -5.89
N ILE A 10 9.98 0.04 -6.40
CA ILE A 10 9.66 -1.26 -5.83
C ILE A 10 9.88 -2.35 -6.87
N PHE A 11 10.25 -3.54 -6.40
CA PHE A 11 10.43 -4.74 -7.21
C PHE A 11 9.41 -5.79 -6.79
N ILE A 12 8.77 -6.43 -7.76
CA ILE A 12 7.80 -7.50 -7.51
C ILE A 12 8.39 -8.85 -7.87
N GLU A 13 8.11 -9.84 -7.03
CA GLU A 13 8.46 -11.24 -7.27
C GLU A 13 7.20 -12.09 -7.18
N PHE A 14 6.94 -12.89 -8.22
CA PHE A 14 5.83 -13.84 -8.18
C PHE A 14 6.11 -14.91 -7.12
N LYS A 15 5.19 -15.08 -6.17
CA LYS A 15 5.33 -16.09 -5.12
C LYS A 15 4.52 -17.34 -5.42
N ARG A 16 3.22 -17.18 -5.69
CA ARG A 16 2.30 -18.31 -5.92
C ARG A 16 0.97 -17.85 -6.50
N ILE A 17 0.20 -18.80 -7.03
CA ILE A 17 -1.22 -18.58 -7.35
C ILE A 17 -2.04 -18.71 -6.06
N GLY A 18 -2.72 -17.63 -5.68
CA GLY A 18 -3.75 -17.61 -4.64
C GLY A 18 -5.14 -17.84 -5.22
N ARG A 19 -6.15 -17.90 -4.34
CA ARG A 19 -7.57 -18.10 -4.74
C ARG A 19 -8.08 -17.02 -5.71
N GLN A 20 -7.56 -15.80 -5.60
CA GLN A 20 -7.98 -14.63 -6.38
C GLN A 20 -6.98 -14.26 -7.49
N GLY A 21 -5.96 -15.08 -7.73
CA GLY A 21 -4.94 -14.80 -8.75
C GLY A 21 -3.51 -14.80 -8.19
N PRO A 22 -2.54 -14.33 -8.99
CA PRO A 22 -1.13 -14.35 -8.62
C PRO A 22 -0.84 -13.42 -7.43
N LEU A 23 -0.17 -13.97 -6.43
CA LEU A 23 0.36 -13.23 -5.28
C LEU A 23 1.83 -12.90 -5.52
N TYR A 24 2.18 -11.67 -5.23
CA TYR A 24 3.54 -11.15 -5.34
C TYR A 24 4.05 -10.68 -3.98
N ALA A 25 5.34 -10.86 -3.74
CA ALA A 25 6.06 -10.09 -2.74
C ALA A 25 6.54 -8.78 -3.35
N VAL A 26 6.76 -7.78 -2.51
CA VAL A 26 7.24 -6.46 -2.89
C VAL A 26 8.45 -6.07 -2.07
N TYR A 27 9.52 -5.69 -2.77
CA TYR A 27 10.79 -5.27 -2.19
C TYR A 27 11.09 -3.81 -2.53
N LEU A 28 11.69 -3.09 -1.60
CA LEU A 28 12.04 -1.68 -1.75
C LEU A 28 13.42 -1.51 -2.40
N ALA A 29 13.51 -0.59 -3.35
CA ALA A 29 14.72 -0.12 -4.05
C ALA A 29 15.46 -1.14 -4.94
N ALA A 30 15.44 -2.44 -4.61
CA ALA A 30 16.10 -3.52 -5.37
C ALA A 30 15.35 -4.86 -5.23
N PRO A 31 15.56 -5.85 -6.12
CA PRO A 31 14.97 -7.19 -6.01
C PRO A 31 15.33 -7.95 -4.72
N ASP A 32 16.52 -7.69 -4.17
CA ASP A 32 17.05 -8.24 -2.92
C ASP A 32 16.96 -7.24 -1.75
N GLY A 33 16.20 -6.15 -1.95
CA GLY A 33 16.00 -5.12 -0.94
C GLY A 33 15.08 -5.56 0.20
N GLU A 34 14.70 -4.59 1.02
CA GLU A 34 13.78 -4.84 2.14
C GLU A 34 12.41 -5.30 1.62
N GLU A 35 11.92 -6.45 2.10
CA GLU A 35 10.54 -6.88 1.85
C GLU A 35 9.56 -5.98 2.62
N ILE A 36 8.75 -5.22 1.89
CA ILE A 36 7.75 -4.31 2.48
C ILE A 36 6.34 -4.87 2.41
N VAL A 37 6.08 -5.84 1.53
CA VAL A 37 4.81 -6.59 1.45
C VAL A 37 5.11 -8.04 1.08
N ALA A 38 4.78 -8.98 1.98
CA ALA A 38 5.11 -10.41 1.79
C ALA A 38 4.28 -11.11 0.70
N ALA A 39 2.99 -10.77 0.59
CA ALA A 39 2.09 -11.39 -0.38
C ALA A 39 0.88 -10.50 -0.68
N THR A 40 0.71 -10.10 -1.94
CA THR A 40 -0.42 -9.27 -2.38
C THR A 40 -0.80 -9.54 -3.84
N ILE A 41 -2.09 -9.34 -4.16
CA ILE A 41 -2.61 -9.28 -5.54
C ILE A 41 -2.55 -7.85 -6.12
N GLN A 42 -2.20 -6.85 -5.31
CA GLN A 42 -2.24 -5.41 -5.61
C GLN A 42 -0.91 -4.71 -5.23
N PRO A 43 0.24 -5.10 -5.84
CA PRO A 43 1.56 -4.66 -5.37
C PRO A 43 1.72 -3.15 -5.29
N MET A 44 1.30 -2.42 -6.33
CA MET A 44 1.45 -0.98 -6.42
C MET A 44 0.67 -0.24 -5.32
N TYR A 45 -0.57 -0.65 -5.05
CA TYR A 45 -1.44 0.02 -4.07
C TYR A 45 -0.98 -0.28 -2.64
N ASP A 46 -0.70 -1.54 -2.33
CA ASP A 46 -0.29 -1.94 -0.99
C ASP A 46 1.08 -1.36 -0.63
N ALA A 47 2.04 -1.40 -1.55
CA ALA A 47 3.34 -0.79 -1.36
C ALA A 47 3.25 0.73 -1.17
N SER A 48 2.39 1.41 -1.95
CA SER A 48 2.19 2.85 -1.80
C SER A 48 1.67 3.22 -0.40
N ARG A 49 0.84 2.37 0.23
CA ARG A 49 0.40 2.58 1.61
C ARG A 49 1.54 2.43 2.61
N VAL A 50 2.36 1.38 2.47
CA VAL A 50 3.53 1.18 3.34
C VAL A 50 4.52 2.34 3.21
N LEU A 51 4.79 2.79 1.99
CA LEU A 51 5.68 3.93 1.73
C LEU A 51 5.13 5.23 2.32
N LEU A 52 3.83 5.49 2.14
CA LEU A 52 3.19 6.68 2.69
C LEU A 52 3.19 6.67 4.23
N GLU A 53 2.94 5.51 4.86
CA GLU A 53 3.05 5.34 6.32
C GLU A 53 4.48 5.58 6.83
N ARG A 54 5.49 5.34 6.00
CA ARG A 54 6.91 5.66 6.27
C ARG A 54 7.28 7.11 5.94
N GLY A 55 6.32 7.94 5.52
CA GLY A 55 6.55 9.34 5.16
C GLY A 55 7.16 9.56 3.78
N ILE A 56 7.21 8.54 2.92
CA ILE A 56 7.74 8.63 1.56
C ILE A 56 6.60 9.04 0.63
N THR A 57 6.83 10.08 -0.19
CA THR A 57 5.85 10.65 -1.13
C THR A 57 6.47 10.85 -2.52
N GLY A 58 5.65 11.15 -3.52
CA GLY A 58 6.09 11.44 -4.88
C GLY A 58 5.92 10.27 -5.83
N THR A 59 6.77 10.20 -6.87
CA THR A 59 6.63 9.22 -7.96
C THR A 59 7.21 7.86 -7.57
N LEU A 60 6.40 6.82 -7.68
CA LEU A 60 6.77 5.42 -7.51
C LEU A 60 6.86 4.71 -8.86
N GLU A 61 7.89 3.91 -9.04
CA GLU A 61 7.99 2.93 -10.13
C GLU A 61 7.90 1.50 -9.59
N MET A 62 7.18 0.65 -10.32
CA MET A 62 7.11 -0.79 -10.05
C MET A 62 7.85 -1.57 -11.13
N TRP A 63 8.76 -2.42 -10.71
CA TRP A 63 9.67 -3.19 -11.55
C TRP A 63 9.49 -4.69 -11.36
N ASP A 64 9.85 -5.47 -12.39
CA ASP A 64 10.07 -6.92 -12.30
C ASP A 64 11.52 -7.22 -12.70
N SER A 65 11.93 -8.49 -12.62
CA SER A 65 13.28 -8.93 -13.03
C SER A 65 13.41 -9.20 -14.53
N GLU A 66 12.33 -9.10 -15.31
CA GLU A 66 12.28 -9.54 -16.71
C GLU A 66 12.48 -8.37 -17.68
N ARG A 67 12.01 -7.18 -17.32
CA ARG A 67 11.89 -6.04 -18.23
C ARG A 67 12.93 -4.97 -17.91
N PRO A 68 13.56 -4.36 -18.93
CA PRO A 68 14.49 -3.25 -18.74
C PRO A 68 13.79 -1.90 -18.48
N TYR A 69 12.48 -1.90 -18.22
CA TYR A 69 11.66 -0.72 -17.98
C TYR A 69 10.57 -1.03 -16.93
N PRO A 70 10.06 -0.01 -16.21
CA PRO A 70 9.08 -0.23 -15.15
C PRO A 70 7.76 -0.74 -15.74
N ARG A 71 7.10 -1.66 -15.02
CA ARG A 71 5.74 -2.13 -15.33
C ARG A 71 4.71 -1.02 -15.19
N MET A 72 4.85 -0.22 -14.14
CA MET A 72 3.92 0.86 -13.82
C MET A 72 4.65 2.03 -13.15
N ARG A 73 4.09 3.22 -13.32
CA ARG A 73 4.46 4.45 -12.61
C ARG A 73 3.21 5.07 -12.00
N GLY A 74 3.33 5.70 -10.84
CA GLY A 74 2.20 6.40 -10.21
C GLY A 74 2.63 7.23 -9.00
N ASP A 75 1.77 8.16 -8.59
CA ASP A 75 1.99 8.96 -7.37
C ASP A 75 1.64 8.15 -6.11
N ILE A 76 2.54 8.11 -5.13
CA ILE A 76 2.40 7.33 -3.90
C ILE A 76 1.12 7.71 -3.15
N ALA A 77 0.90 9.02 -2.93
CA ALA A 77 -0.24 9.50 -2.17
C ALA A 77 -1.57 9.17 -2.87
N GLY A 78 -1.62 9.36 -4.20
CA GLY A 78 -2.75 8.99 -5.03
C GLY A 78 -3.05 7.50 -4.95
N MET A 79 -2.04 6.65 -5.17
CA MET A 79 -2.20 5.19 -5.21
C MET A 79 -2.56 4.61 -3.84
N ALA A 80 -2.01 5.13 -2.75
CA ALA A 80 -2.31 4.67 -1.39
C ALA A 80 -3.82 4.75 -1.06
N ASN A 81 -4.54 5.69 -1.67
CA ASN A 81 -5.97 5.91 -1.44
C ASN A 81 -6.89 4.92 -2.16
N TRP A 82 -6.38 4.04 -3.01
CA TRP A 82 -7.19 3.13 -3.83
C TRP A 82 -6.89 1.66 -3.52
N THR A 83 -7.87 0.80 -3.74
CA THR A 83 -7.75 -0.66 -3.73
C THR A 83 -8.67 -1.26 -4.80
N ILE A 84 -8.37 -2.46 -5.29
CA ILE A 84 -9.26 -3.16 -6.21
C ILE A 84 -10.19 -4.05 -5.38
N ARG A 85 -11.49 -3.83 -5.56
CA ARG A 85 -12.53 -4.73 -5.07
C ARG A 85 -12.92 -5.66 -6.20
N GLU A 86 -12.55 -6.93 -6.05
CA GLU A 86 -12.94 -7.99 -6.96
C GLU A 86 -14.07 -8.83 -6.36
N ASN A 87 -15.15 -9.00 -7.13
CA ASN A 87 -16.18 -9.98 -6.88
C ASN A 87 -16.40 -10.83 -8.15
N ARG A 88 -17.20 -11.90 -8.07
CA ARG A 88 -17.46 -12.81 -9.21
C ARG A 88 -17.98 -12.12 -10.48
N LYS A 89 -18.54 -10.91 -10.39
CA LYS A 89 -19.18 -10.19 -11.49
C LYS A 89 -18.40 -8.95 -11.92
N GLU A 90 -17.54 -8.39 -11.08
CA GLU A 90 -17.00 -7.06 -11.28
C GLU A 90 -15.64 -6.86 -10.61
N PHE A 91 -14.81 -6.07 -11.29
CA PHE A 91 -13.56 -5.51 -10.80
C PHE A 91 -13.73 -3.99 -10.73
N ARG A 92 -13.70 -3.40 -9.54
CA ARG A 92 -13.80 -1.95 -9.37
C ARG A 92 -12.63 -1.40 -8.57
N LEU A 93 -12.09 -0.26 -9.01
CA LEU A 93 -11.21 0.56 -8.18
C LEU A 93 -12.08 1.32 -7.17
N VAL A 94 -11.83 1.10 -5.88
CA VAL A 94 -12.58 1.72 -4.77
C VAL A 94 -11.62 2.40 -3.80
N ARG A 95 -12.12 3.36 -3.02
CA ARG A 95 -11.31 3.99 -1.98
C ARG A 95 -10.90 2.96 -0.94
N TYR A 96 -9.62 2.96 -0.60
CA TYR A 96 -9.11 2.15 0.49
C TYR A 96 -9.66 2.69 1.82
N GLN A 97 -10.18 1.79 2.65
CA GLN A 97 -10.54 2.07 4.03
C GLN A 97 -9.68 1.17 4.91
N LYS A 98 -8.78 1.77 5.68
CA LYS A 98 -8.03 1.04 6.71
C LYS A 98 -9.07 0.51 7.70
N MET A 99 -9.11 -0.81 7.89
CA MET A 99 -9.88 -1.34 9.01
C MET A 99 -9.24 -0.82 10.29
N PRO A 100 -10.02 -0.25 11.23
CA PRO A 100 -9.46 0.17 12.51
C PRO A 100 -8.79 -1.04 13.16
N SER A 101 -7.55 -0.86 13.60
CA SER A 101 -6.86 -1.88 14.37
C SER A 101 -7.59 -2.08 15.70
N ALA A 102 -7.45 -3.24 16.34
CA ALA A 102 -8.05 -3.47 17.66
C ALA A 102 -7.64 -2.37 18.67
N SER A 103 -6.43 -1.81 18.53
CA SER A 103 -5.93 -0.67 19.31
C SER A 103 -6.65 0.65 19.05
N ASP A 104 -7.21 0.87 17.85
CA ASP A 104 -7.94 2.10 17.52
C ASP A 104 -9.35 2.13 18.14
N VAL A 105 -9.92 0.96 18.45
CA VAL A 105 -11.28 0.83 19.01
C VAL A 105 -11.30 1.11 20.52
N PHE A 106 -10.16 0.97 21.19
CA PHE A 106 -9.99 1.28 22.62
C PHE A 106 -9.35 2.66 22.81
N SER A 107 -10.02 3.72 22.38
CA SER A 107 -9.81 5.04 22.99
C SER A 107 -10.77 5.18 24.18
N PRO A 108 -10.35 4.95 25.44
CA PRO A 108 -11.17 5.33 26.57
C PRO A 108 -11.27 6.86 26.59
N ALA A 109 -12.47 7.38 26.36
CA ALA A 109 -12.77 8.77 26.63
C ALA A 109 -12.49 9.04 28.12
N ALA A 110 -11.35 9.67 28.41
CA ALA A 110 -10.95 10.04 29.75
C ALA A 110 -11.66 11.34 30.19
N LYS A 111 -12.54 11.17 31.18
CA LYS A 111 -13.23 12.08 32.11
C LYS A 111 -12.71 13.53 32.26
N GLN A 112 -13.65 14.49 32.31
CA GLN A 112 -13.69 15.68 33.19
C GLN A 112 -15.19 16.03 33.42
N GLY A 113 -15.73 16.42 34.58
CA GLY A 113 -15.27 16.62 35.95
C GLY A 113 -16.41 16.20 36.90
N SER A 114 -16.14 15.74 38.13
CA SER A 114 -15.87 16.55 39.32
C SER A 114 -16.96 17.59 39.62
N GLY A 115 -17.77 17.31 40.63
CA GLY A 115 -18.74 18.24 41.23
C GLY A 115 -19.43 17.55 42.41
N VAL A 116 -18.80 17.62 43.58
CA VAL A 116 -19.33 17.20 44.89
C VAL A 116 -19.83 18.46 45.62
N SER A 117 -20.84 18.28 46.47
CA SER A 117 -21.35 19.18 47.53
C SER A 117 -22.19 20.37 47.04
N GLU A 118 -23.27 20.80 47.71
CA GLU A 118 -23.85 20.52 49.03
C GLU A 118 -25.34 20.89 49.00
#